data_AF-A0A4P7IGI4-F1
#
_entry.id   AF-A0A4P7IGI4-F1
#
_cell.length_a   1.000
_cell.length_b   1.000
_cell.length_c   1.000
_cell.angle_alpha   90.00
_cell.angle_beta   90.00
_cell.angle_gamma   90.00
#
_symmetry.space_group_name_H-M   'P 1'
#
loop_
_entity.id
_entity.type
_entity.pdbx_description
1 polymer ?
#
loop_
_entity_poly.entity_id
_entity_poly.type
_entity_poly.pdbx_seq_one_letter_code
_entity_poly.pdbx_strand_id
1 'polypeptide(L)'
;MSRRAVTKTAAWGVPAVAVVSAAPAFATSHEQTITRNLTYRVFAGLNKVATAALIPAQTAPPYTTPAGWLNQDIWDVVVTTTIPTHVAPNTSVPAPPLSVQVTTSLAAAETLITFGVSHVQGDSTPFYNIAGSVVNPGQRQAVLTVPRTAAPPPDAIAPIVTVAAGNAQAETSTTAGQISQEVANNFLANLTTEGSAFITAIGLIGAQEPAGQDRSFGTIEVG
;
A
#
# COMPACT_ATOMS: atom_id res chain seq x y z
N MET A 1 -76.58 36.52 38.81
CA MET A 1 -75.11 36.42 38.87
C MET A 1 -74.70 35.00 38.49
N SER A 2 -73.62 34.88 37.70
CA SER A 2 -72.89 33.67 37.29
C SER A 2 -73.58 32.67 36.34
N ARG A 3 -73.29 32.81 35.04
CA ARG A 3 -73.30 31.72 34.06
C ARG A 3 -71.96 30.99 34.15
N ARG A 4 -71.94 29.66 34.26
CA ARG A 4 -70.77 28.84 33.91
C ARG A 4 -71.20 27.76 32.92
N ALA A 5 -70.79 27.96 31.67
CA ALA A 5 -70.76 26.93 30.65
C ALA A 5 -69.61 25.97 30.97
N VAL A 6 -69.83 24.66 30.84
CA VAL A 6 -68.76 23.67 30.77
C VAL A 6 -68.82 23.06 29.38
N THR A 7 -67.86 23.47 28.56
CA THR A 7 -67.62 23.00 27.21
C THR A 7 -67.11 21.56 27.26
N LYS A 8 -67.75 20.65 26.51
CA LYS A 8 -67.21 19.33 26.20
C LYS A 8 -66.01 19.48 25.25
N THR A 9 -64.86 18.93 25.61
CA THR A 9 -63.77 18.71 24.66
C THR A 9 -63.59 17.21 24.48
N ALA A 10 -63.92 16.73 23.29
CA ALA A 10 -63.67 15.35 22.86
C ALA A 10 -62.16 15.13 22.76
N ALA A 11 -61.66 14.07 23.40
CA ALA A 11 -60.30 13.59 23.19
C ALA A 11 -60.23 12.89 21.84
N TRP A 12 -59.74 13.60 20.82
CA TRP A 12 -59.34 12.99 19.55
C TRP A 12 -57.93 12.44 19.75
N GLY A 13 -57.82 11.12 19.91
CA GLY A 13 -56.53 10.43 19.91
C GLY A 13 -55.88 10.58 18.54
N VAL A 14 -54.70 11.21 18.50
CA VAL A 14 -53.87 11.23 17.29
C VAL A 14 -53.22 9.84 17.16
N PRO A 15 -53.34 9.15 16.01
CA PRO A 15 -52.59 7.92 15.82
C PRO A 15 -51.10 8.26 15.76
N ALA A 16 -50.33 7.70 16.69
CA ALA A 16 -48.87 7.76 16.63
C ALA A 16 -48.42 7.00 15.38
N VAL A 17 -48.09 7.74 14.32
CA VAL A 17 -47.39 7.19 13.17
C VAL A 17 -45.96 6.91 13.64
N ALA A 18 -45.70 5.66 14.01
CA ALA A 18 -44.34 5.18 14.19
C ALA A 18 -43.66 5.23 12.82
N VAL A 19 -42.90 6.29 12.57
CA VAL A 19 -41.92 6.30 11.48
C VAL A 19 -40.87 5.28 11.87
N VAL A 20 -41.05 4.04 11.43
CA VAL A 20 -39.96 3.06 11.39
C VAL A 20 -39.02 3.59 10.31
N SER A 21 -38.06 4.42 10.69
CA SER A 21 -36.92 4.70 9.83
C SER A 21 -36.20 3.36 9.68
N ALA A 22 -36.46 2.67 8.57
CA ALA A 22 -35.66 1.54 8.16
C ALA A 22 -34.21 2.05 8.13
N ALA A 23 -33.35 1.50 8.99
CA ALA A 23 -31.92 1.68 8.84
C ALA A 23 -31.57 1.33 7.39
N PRO A 24 -30.75 2.14 6.69
CA PRO A 24 -30.31 1.79 5.35
C PRO A 24 -29.75 0.37 5.41
N ALA A 25 -30.34 -0.54 4.64
CA ALA A 25 -29.71 -1.82 4.39
C ALA A 25 -28.48 -1.50 3.54
N PHE A 26 -27.34 -1.31 4.19
CA PHE A 26 -26.06 -1.16 3.51
C PHE A 26 -25.79 -2.46 2.78
N ALA A 27 -26.16 -2.46 1.49
CA ALA A 27 -25.92 -3.52 0.56
C ALA A 27 -24.42 -3.83 0.55
N THR A 28 -24.08 -5.12 0.62
CA THR A 28 -22.79 -5.74 0.27
C THR A 28 -21.65 -4.75 0.05
N SER A 29 -20.69 -4.68 0.98
CA SER A 29 -19.45 -3.93 0.76
C SER A 29 -18.83 -4.36 -0.57
N HIS A 30 -18.91 -3.50 -1.58
CA HIS A 30 -18.19 -3.71 -2.82
C HIS A 30 -16.71 -3.49 -2.54
N GLU A 31 -15.86 -4.28 -3.18
CA GLU A 31 -14.42 -4.09 -3.11
C GLU A 31 -13.93 -3.44 -4.40
N GLN A 32 -12.94 -2.56 -4.28
CA GLN A 32 -12.20 -2.01 -5.41
C GLN A 32 -10.76 -2.52 -5.34
N THR A 33 -10.27 -2.99 -6.48
CA THR A 33 -8.86 -3.34 -6.65
C THR A 33 -8.14 -2.19 -7.31
N ILE A 34 -7.04 -1.78 -6.70
CA ILE A 34 -6.26 -0.61 -7.06
C ILE A 34 -4.88 -1.11 -7.45
N THR A 35 -4.50 -0.82 -8.69
CA THR A 35 -3.21 -1.22 -9.26
C THR A 35 -2.43 0.03 -9.63
N ARG A 36 -1.22 0.17 -9.09
CA ARG A 36 -0.27 1.23 -9.45
C ARG A 36 0.92 0.61 -10.17
N ASN A 37 1.19 1.09 -11.38
CA ASN A 37 2.38 0.74 -12.14
C ASN A 37 3.44 1.82 -11.94
N LEU A 38 4.52 1.44 -11.29
CA LEU A 38 5.61 2.30 -10.85
C LEU A 38 6.90 1.83 -11.53
N THR A 39 7.88 2.72 -11.60
CA THR A 39 9.23 2.38 -12.07
C THR A 39 10.25 2.95 -11.11
N TYR A 40 11.26 2.15 -10.77
CA TYR A 40 12.21 2.51 -9.72
C TYR A 40 13.64 2.36 -10.22
N ARG A 41 14.45 3.41 -10.05
CA ARG A 41 15.90 3.29 -10.19
C ARG A 41 16.46 2.48 -9.02
N VAL A 42 17.22 1.43 -9.32
CA VAL A 42 17.74 0.50 -8.32
C VAL A 42 19.26 0.47 -8.31
N PHE A 43 19.83 0.26 -7.12
CA PHE A 43 21.25 0.07 -6.91
C PHE A 43 21.49 -1.20 -6.09
N ALA A 44 22.53 -1.97 -6.38
CA ALA A 44 22.95 -3.13 -5.59
C ALA A 44 24.24 -2.83 -4.83
N GLY A 45 24.29 -3.12 -3.54
CA GLY A 45 25.47 -2.89 -2.71
C GLY A 45 26.52 -3.99 -2.93
N LEU A 46 27.80 -3.60 -3.05
CA LEU A 46 28.91 -4.54 -3.13
C LEU A 46 29.47 -4.86 -1.74
N ASN A 47 29.86 -6.11 -1.47
CA ASN A 47 30.67 -6.52 -0.31
C ASN A 47 30.23 -5.97 1.06
N LYS A 48 29.09 -6.44 1.60
CA LYS A 48 28.60 -6.10 2.96
C LYS A 48 28.66 -4.60 3.30
N VAL A 49 28.45 -3.70 2.33
CA VAL A 49 28.07 -2.32 2.65
C VAL A 49 26.81 -2.44 3.49
N ALA A 50 26.99 -2.26 4.80
CA ALA A 50 25.92 -2.39 5.77
C ALA A 50 24.79 -1.47 5.32
N THR A 51 23.60 -2.05 5.20
CA THR A 51 22.31 -1.38 5.34
C THR A 51 22.45 -0.08 6.14
N ALA A 52 22.33 1.09 5.49
CA ALA A 52 21.82 2.37 6.07
C ALA A 52 22.25 3.66 5.35
N ALA A 53 23.10 3.66 4.32
CA ALA A 53 23.25 4.90 3.54
C ALA A 53 22.03 5.08 2.64
N LEU A 54 21.02 5.83 3.10
CA LEU A 54 19.89 6.27 2.28
C LEU A 54 20.47 6.98 1.05
N ILE A 55 20.46 6.31 -0.11
CA ILE A 55 20.80 6.93 -1.38
C ILE A 55 19.75 8.02 -1.61
N PRO A 56 20.15 9.30 -1.73
CA PRO A 56 19.21 10.37 -2.01
C PRO A 56 18.41 10.05 -3.28
N ALA A 57 17.09 10.20 -3.21
CA ALA A 57 16.26 10.07 -4.39
C ALA A 57 16.69 11.13 -5.42
N GLN A 58 16.93 10.72 -6.66
CA GLN A 58 17.29 11.62 -7.76
C GLN A 58 16.10 11.75 -8.68
N THR A 59 15.44 12.90 -8.75
CA THR A 59 14.13 13.05 -9.42
C THR A 59 14.19 13.11 -10.95
N ALA A 60 15.37 13.26 -11.54
CA ALA A 60 15.59 13.32 -12.98
C ALA A 60 17.03 12.89 -13.34
N PRO A 61 17.28 12.42 -14.58
CA PRO A 61 18.62 12.16 -15.08
C PRO A 61 19.46 13.45 -15.22
N PRO A 62 20.81 13.37 -15.19
CA PRO A 62 21.61 12.15 -15.13
C PRO A 62 21.72 11.58 -13.71
N TYR A 63 21.58 10.26 -13.59
CA TYR A 63 21.66 9.57 -12.31
C TYR A 63 23.11 9.32 -11.89
N THR A 64 23.47 9.73 -10.68
CA THR A 64 24.77 9.46 -10.07
C THR A 64 24.74 8.14 -9.31
N THR A 65 25.64 7.21 -9.65
CA THR A 65 25.79 5.94 -8.92
C THR A 65 26.65 6.20 -7.67
N PRO A 66 26.15 5.91 -6.46
CA PRO A 66 26.94 6.10 -5.24
C PRO A 66 28.17 5.19 -5.19
N ALA A 67 29.23 5.64 -4.52
CA ALA A 67 30.43 4.83 -4.33
C ALA A 67 30.11 3.53 -3.56
N GLY A 68 30.64 2.40 -4.03
CA GLY A 68 30.38 1.08 -3.42
C GLY A 68 29.07 0.42 -3.87
N TRP A 69 28.35 1.02 -4.81
CA TRP A 69 27.11 0.49 -5.38
C TRP A 69 27.24 0.22 -6.88
N LEU A 70 26.53 -0.80 -7.36
CA LEU A 70 26.29 -1.06 -8.77
C LEU A 70 24.95 -0.49 -9.17
N ASN A 71 24.91 0.25 -10.28
CA ASN A 71 23.66 0.61 -10.91
C ASN A 71 22.95 -0.66 -11.42
N GLN A 72 21.69 -0.84 -11.05
CA GLN A 72 20.82 -1.94 -11.51
C GLN A 72 19.72 -1.43 -12.44
N ASP A 73 19.90 -0.24 -12.99
CA ASP A 73 18.96 0.39 -13.92
C ASP A 73 17.56 0.57 -13.32
N ILE A 74 16.56 0.78 -14.17
CA ILE A 74 15.16 0.96 -13.79
C ILE A 74 14.46 -0.39 -13.74
N TRP A 75 13.76 -0.66 -12.63
CA TRP A 75 12.94 -1.85 -12.43
C TRP A 75 11.47 -1.47 -12.47
N ASP A 76 10.64 -2.37 -12.98
CA ASP A 76 9.19 -2.20 -13.00
C ASP A 76 8.60 -2.72 -11.69
N VAL A 77 7.66 -1.96 -11.12
CA VAL A 77 7.01 -2.31 -9.87
C VAL A 77 5.50 -2.15 -10.00
N VAL A 78 4.77 -3.20 -9.69
CA VAL A 78 3.31 -3.21 -9.70
C VAL A 78 2.83 -3.39 -8.27
N VAL A 79 2.16 -2.36 -7.75
CA VAL A 79 1.55 -2.40 -6.42
C VAL A 79 0.05 -2.66 -6.60
N THR A 80 -0.46 -3.67 -5.91
CA THR A 80 -1.88 -4.03 -5.92
C THR A 80 -2.41 -4.08 -4.51
N THR A 81 -3.54 -3.42 -4.29
CA THR A 81 -4.29 -3.48 -3.02
C THR A 81 -5.77 -3.57 -3.31
N THR A 82 -6.52 -4.18 -2.40
CA THR A 82 -7.98 -4.28 -2.50
C THR A 82 -8.59 -3.71 -1.23
N ILE A 83 -9.44 -2.70 -1.37
CA ILE A 83 -10.10 -2.02 -0.26
C ILE A 83 -11.62 -2.05 -0.44
N PRO A 84 -12.43 -2.04 0.63
CA PRO A 84 -13.85 -1.83 0.49
C PRO A 84 -14.12 -0.43 -0.08
N THR A 85 -15.17 -0.29 -0.89
CA THR A 85 -15.61 1.02 -1.39
C THR A 85 -16.48 1.75 -0.39
N HIS A 86 -17.18 1.00 0.47
CA HIS A 86 -18.14 1.54 1.42
C HIS A 86 -18.13 0.75 2.73
N VAL A 87 -18.17 1.46 3.85
CA VAL A 87 -18.28 0.87 5.20
C VAL A 87 -19.26 1.68 6.04
N ALA A 88 -19.96 1.03 6.96
CA ALA A 88 -20.83 1.75 7.88
C ALA A 88 -20.00 2.57 8.89
N PRO A 89 -20.53 3.68 9.42
CA PRO A 89 -19.91 4.43 10.52
C PRO A 89 -19.67 3.55 11.76
N ASN A 90 -18.59 3.80 12.49
CA ASN A 90 -18.19 3.08 13.70
C ASN A 90 -18.02 1.57 13.51
N THR A 91 -17.57 1.13 12.33
CA THR A 91 -17.30 -0.29 12.04
C THR A 91 -15.83 -0.53 11.72
N SER A 92 -15.41 -1.79 11.83
CA SER A 92 -14.06 -2.18 11.43
C SER A 92 -13.93 -2.18 9.91
N VAL A 93 -12.89 -1.52 9.43
CA VAL A 93 -12.40 -1.64 8.06
C VAL A 93 -11.35 -2.75 8.06
N PRO A 94 -11.54 -3.84 7.31
CA PRO A 94 -10.59 -4.95 7.30
C PRO A 94 -9.23 -4.49 6.79
N ALA A 95 -8.18 -5.14 7.29
CA ALA A 95 -6.81 -4.97 6.80
C ALA A 95 -6.75 -5.33 5.31
N PRO A 96 -6.50 -4.38 4.40
CA PRO A 96 -6.47 -4.69 2.98
C PRO A 96 -5.21 -5.51 2.63
N PRO A 97 -5.35 -6.54 1.78
CA PRO A 97 -4.19 -7.24 1.25
C PRO A 97 -3.37 -6.26 0.40
N LEU A 98 -2.05 -6.34 0.53
CA LEU A 98 -1.10 -5.53 -0.22
C LEU A 98 -0.08 -6.46 -0.89
N SER A 99 0.06 -6.32 -2.20
CA SER A 99 1.01 -7.07 -3.02
C SER A 99 1.88 -6.12 -3.82
N VAL A 100 3.17 -6.41 -3.92
CA VAL A 100 4.13 -5.64 -4.70
C VAL A 100 4.94 -6.61 -5.55
N GLN A 101 4.67 -6.61 -6.85
CA GLN A 101 5.50 -7.32 -7.82
C GLN A 101 6.63 -6.40 -8.27
N VAL A 102 7.85 -6.91 -8.26
CA VAL A 102 9.05 -6.21 -8.76
C VAL A 102 9.67 -7.05 -9.86
N THR A 103 9.91 -6.42 -11.01
CA THR A 103 10.54 -7.03 -12.18
C THR A 103 11.83 -6.29 -12.48
N THR A 104 12.96 -6.99 -12.43
CA THR A 104 14.27 -6.37 -12.73
C THR A 104 14.38 -6.03 -14.22
N SER A 105 15.20 -5.04 -14.59
CA SER A 105 15.61 -4.90 -15.98
C SER A 105 16.42 -6.13 -16.43
N LEU A 106 16.52 -6.34 -17.75
CA LEU A 106 17.33 -7.43 -18.29
C LEU A 106 18.81 -7.26 -17.91
N ALA A 107 19.37 -6.05 -18.05
CA ALA A 107 20.76 -5.75 -17.69
C ALA A 107 21.05 -5.97 -16.19
N ALA A 108 20.07 -5.68 -15.32
CA ALA A 108 20.19 -5.99 -13.91
C ALA A 108 20.20 -7.50 -13.66
N ALA A 109 19.29 -8.25 -14.28
CA ALA A 109 19.27 -9.70 -14.17
C ALA A 109 20.60 -10.31 -14.66
N GLU A 110 21.11 -9.87 -15.81
CA GLU A 110 22.43 -10.26 -16.33
C GLU A 110 23.54 -10.01 -15.30
N THR A 111 23.54 -8.82 -14.71
CA THR A 111 24.53 -8.44 -13.70
C THR A 111 24.45 -9.36 -12.48
N LEU A 112 23.25 -9.54 -11.90
CA LEU A 112 23.03 -10.37 -10.72
C LEU A 112 23.44 -11.84 -10.98
N ILE A 113 23.03 -12.39 -12.13
CA ILE A 113 23.36 -13.77 -12.54
C ILE A 113 24.87 -13.90 -12.78
N THR A 114 25.52 -12.92 -13.41
CA THR A 114 26.97 -12.91 -13.64
C THR A 114 27.75 -12.93 -12.32
N PHE A 115 27.24 -12.26 -11.30
CA PHE A 115 27.81 -12.30 -9.94
C PHE A 115 27.42 -13.56 -9.14
N GLY A 116 26.72 -14.51 -9.74
CA GLY A 116 26.36 -15.81 -9.15
C GLY A 116 25.13 -15.77 -8.25
N VAL A 117 24.29 -14.74 -8.33
CA VAL A 117 23.02 -14.71 -7.59
C VAL A 117 22.10 -15.79 -8.14
N SER A 118 21.72 -16.72 -7.27
CA SER A 118 20.83 -17.85 -7.58
C SER A 118 19.41 -17.65 -7.05
N HIS A 119 19.26 -16.90 -5.94
CA HIS A 119 17.96 -16.62 -5.33
C HIS A 119 17.94 -15.21 -4.72
N VAL A 120 16.73 -14.65 -4.65
CA VAL A 120 16.43 -13.36 -4.02
C VAL A 120 15.25 -13.54 -3.07
N GLN A 121 15.35 -12.99 -1.86
CA GLN A 121 14.30 -13.03 -0.83
C GLN A 121 14.46 -11.87 0.14
N GLY A 122 13.46 -11.58 0.97
CA GLY A 122 13.62 -10.55 2.01
C GLY A 122 12.29 -9.95 2.43
N ASP A 123 12.34 -8.73 2.94
CA ASP A 123 11.15 -8.02 3.41
C ASP A 123 11.13 -6.58 2.92
N SER A 124 9.92 -6.04 2.78
CA SER A 124 9.64 -4.66 2.45
C SER A 124 8.66 -4.10 3.48
N THR A 125 8.94 -2.90 4.00
CA THR A 125 8.11 -2.28 5.03
C THR A 125 7.63 -0.90 4.58
N PRO A 126 6.68 -0.83 3.63
CA PRO A 126 6.20 0.44 3.13
C PRO A 126 5.38 1.19 4.18
N PHE A 127 5.47 2.53 4.10
CA PHE A 127 4.69 3.43 4.93
C PHE A 127 3.57 4.06 4.10
N TYR A 128 2.39 4.16 4.68
CA TYR A 128 1.23 4.85 4.11
C TYR A 128 0.58 5.74 5.16
N ASN A 129 -0.08 6.81 4.73
CA ASN A 129 -0.86 7.69 5.57
C ASN A 129 -2.33 7.35 5.43
N ILE A 130 -3.04 7.34 6.55
CA ILE A 130 -4.49 7.27 6.58
C ILE A 130 -5.08 8.56 7.16
N ALA A 131 -6.12 9.09 6.52
CA ALA A 131 -6.77 10.32 6.94
C ALA A 131 -8.30 10.24 6.79
N GLY A 132 -8.99 11.24 7.34
CA GLY A 132 -10.44 11.37 7.24
C GLY A 132 -11.20 10.67 8.36
N SER A 133 -12.24 9.93 8.01
CA SER A 133 -13.27 9.38 8.91
C SER A 133 -12.82 8.08 9.59
N VAL A 134 -11.66 8.14 10.26
CA VAL A 134 -11.01 7.03 10.95
C VAL A 134 -10.67 7.43 12.38
N VAL A 135 -10.65 6.46 13.31
CA VAL A 135 -10.40 6.73 14.74
C VAL A 135 -9.02 7.35 14.99
N ASN A 136 -7.99 6.87 14.29
CA ASN A 136 -6.60 7.27 14.51
C ASN A 136 -5.90 7.69 13.21
N PRO A 137 -6.18 8.86 12.63
CA PRO A 137 -5.48 9.30 11.42
C PRO A 137 -3.96 9.39 11.66
N GLY A 138 -3.16 9.11 10.63
CA GLY A 138 -1.71 9.20 10.70
C GLY A 138 -0.99 8.16 9.85
N GLN A 139 0.33 8.07 10.04
CA GLN A 139 1.14 7.11 9.33
C GLN A 139 0.92 5.68 9.86
N ARG A 140 1.03 4.73 8.95
CA ARG A 140 0.95 3.28 9.15
C ARG A 140 2.08 2.60 8.42
N GLN A 141 2.38 1.39 8.88
CA GLN A 141 3.38 0.53 8.28
C GLN A 141 2.72 -0.79 7.91
N ALA A 142 2.95 -1.24 6.67
CA ALA A 142 2.67 -2.61 6.26
C ALA A 142 3.99 -3.40 6.27
N VAL A 143 3.88 -4.71 6.44
CA VAL A 143 5.02 -5.63 6.35
C VAL A 143 4.72 -6.60 5.21
N LEU A 144 5.59 -6.60 4.21
CA LEU A 144 5.49 -7.46 3.03
C LEU A 144 6.70 -8.40 3.03
N THR A 145 6.45 -9.68 2.86
CA THR A 145 7.50 -10.67 2.75
C THR A 145 7.68 -11.07 1.29
N VAL A 146 8.93 -11.03 0.83
CA VAL A 146 9.37 -11.53 -0.47
C VAL A 146 9.84 -12.98 -0.27
N PRO A 147 9.08 -13.98 -0.77
CA PRO A 147 9.48 -15.37 -0.66
C PRO A 147 10.74 -15.62 -1.48
N ARG A 148 11.40 -16.74 -1.17
CA ARG A 148 12.59 -17.20 -1.88
C ARG A 148 12.30 -17.45 -3.35
N THR A 149 12.77 -16.52 -4.19
CA THR A 149 12.57 -16.53 -5.63
C THR A 149 13.87 -16.95 -6.31
N ALA A 150 13.83 -17.93 -7.22
CA ALA A 150 14.98 -18.32 -8.02
C ALA A 150 15.29 -17.30 -9.11
N ALA A 151 16.57 -16.99 -9.32
CA ALA A 151 17.03 -16.28 -10.50
C ALA A 151 17.03 -17.24 -11.71
N PRO A 152 16.78 -16.74 -12.93
CA PRO A 152 16.96 -17.52 -14.15
C PRO A 152 18.39 -18.06 -14.28
N PRO A 153 18.58 -19.22 -14.92
CA PRO A 153 19.91 -19.80 -15.06
C PRO A 153 20.78 -18.99 -16.04
N PRO A 154 22.11 -19.09 -15.95
CA PRO A 154 23.03 -18.29 -16.77
C PRO A 154 22.89 -18.45 -18.29
N ASP A 155 22.35 -19.58 -18.75
CA ASP A 155 22.11 -19.91 -20.16
C ASP A 155 20.74 -19.46 -20.68
N ALA A 156 19.85 -18.97 -19.81
CA ALA A 156 18.53 -18.45 -20.15
C ALA A 156 18.23 -17.16 -19.38
N ILE A 157 19.03 -16.14 -19.64
CA ILE A 157 18.91 -14.83 -18.99
C ILE A 157 17.52 -14.23 -19.24
N ALA A 158 16.82 -13.96 -18.15
CA ALA A 158 15.52 -13.30 -18.14
C ALA A 158 15.41 -12.39 -16.90
N PRO A 159 14.47 -11.43 -16.88
CA PRO A 159 14.15 -10.67 -15.67
C PRO A 159 13.86 -11.56 -14.45
N ILE A 160 14.33 -11.14 -13.29
CA ILE A 160 13.92 -11.74 -12.01
C ILE A 160 12.60 -11.07 -11.61
N VAL A 161 11.55 -11.87 -11.39
CA VAL A 161 10.25 -11.39 -10.93
C VAL A 161 10.02 -11.85 -9.49
N THR A 162 9.95 -10.90 -8.58
CA THR A 162 9.64 -11.16 -7.16
C THR A 162 8.27 -10.60 -6.81
N VAL A 163 7.54 -11.26 -5.90
CA VAL A 163 6.24 -10.79 -5.42
C VAL A 163 6.29 -10.73 -3.90
N ALA A 164 6.30 -9.52 -3.35
CA ALA A 164 6.14 -9.29 -1.92
C ALA A 164 4.65 -9.28 -1.59
N ALA A 165 4.24 -9.98 -0.54
CA ALA A 165 2.85 -9.99 -0.10
C ALA A 165 2.73 -9.82 1.42
N GLY A 166 1.64 -9.20 1.84
CA GLY A 166 1.29 -8.98 3.24
C GLY A 166 -0.03 -8.22 3.34
N ASN A 167 -0.31 -7.67 4.51
CA ASN A 167 -1.51 -6.88 4.75
C ASN A 167 -1.13 -5.50 5.28
N ALA A 168 -1.93 -4.50 4.92
CA ALA A 168 -1.91 -3.24 5.66
C ALA A 168 -2.59 -3.43 7.03
N GLN A 169 -2.72 -2.36 7.80
CA GLN A 169 -3.39 -2.42 9.11
C GLN A 169 -4.90 -2.32 8.96
N ALA A 170 -5.63 -3.04 9.81
CA ALA A 170 -7.07 -2.86 9.94
C ALA A 170 -7.37 -1.52 10.63
N GLU A 171 -8.49 -0.92 10.29
CA GLU A 171 -8.86 0.41 10.75
C GLU A 171 -10.27 0.40 11.34
N THR A 172 -10.66 1.50 11.97
CA THR A 172 -12.02 1.67 12.49
C THR A 172 -12.57 3.00 11.98
N SER A 173 -13.69 2.94 11.28
CA SER A 173 -14.37 4.14 10.78
C SER A 173 -14.99 4.92 11.94
N THR A 174 -15.23 6.21 11.74
CA THR A 174 -15.88 7.08 12.74
C THR A 174 -17.25 7.52 12.22
N THR A 175 -17.37 8.77 11.79
CA THR A 175 -18.59 9.37 11.28
C THR A 175 -18.71 9.21 9.77
N ALA A 176 -19.87 9.55 9.21
CA ALA A 176 -20.02 9.63 7.77
C ALA A 176 -19.00 10.61 7.15
N GLY A 177 -18.48 10.26 5.97
CA GLY A 177 -17.40 10.98 5.29
C GLY A 177 -16.56 10.03 4.43
N GLN A 178 -15.26 10.32 4.31
CA GLN A 178 -14.32 9.49 3.55
C GLN A 178 -13.10 9.13 4.40
N ILE A 179 -12.55 7.95 4.16
CA ILE A 179 -11.22 7.55 4.59
C ILE A 179 -10.32 7.55 3.36
N SER A 180 -9.20 8.26 3.39
CA SER A 180 -8.20 8.25 2.31
C SER A 180 -6.94 7.50 2.74
N GLN A 181 -6.32 6.79 1.80
CA GLN A 181 -5.04 6.11 1.99
C GLN A 181 -4.04 6.62 0.95
N GLU A 182 -2.85 7.03 1.39
CA GLU A 182 -1.81 7.57 0.50
C GLU A 182 -0.44 6.99 0.84
N VAL A 183 0.45 6.84 -0.13
CA VAL A 183 1.85 6.48 0.12
C VAL A 183 2.55 7.59 0.89
N ALA A 184 3.11 7.27 2.06
CA ALA A 184 3.78 8.26 2.91
C ALA A 184 5.22 8.52 2.47
N ASN A 185 5.91 7.49 1.97
CA ASN A 185 7.33 7.53 1.59
C ASN A 185 7.60 6.52 0.47
N ASN A 186 8.79 6.59 -0.14
CA ASN A 186 9.25 5.60 -1.12
C ASN A 186 9.19 4.17 -0.54
N PHE A 187 8.88 3.20 -1.39
CA PHE A 187 8.98 1.78 -1.03
C PHE A 187 10.44 1.43 -0.75
N LEU A 188 10.71 0.98 0.48
CA LEU A 188 12.02 0.48 0.89
C LEU A 188 11.93 -1.03 1.05
N ALA A 189 12.86 -1.75 0.41
CA ALA A 189 13.00 -3.19 0.60
C ALA A 189 14.44 -3.56 0.93
N ASN A 190 14.57 -4.53 1.83
CA ASN A 190 15.83 -5.18 2.16
C ASN A 190 15.77 -6.58 1.55
N LEU A 191 16.38 -6.73 0.38
CA LEU A 191 16.52 -8.04 -0.25
C LEU A 191 17.87 -8.63 0.11
N THR A 192 17.86 -9.92 0.41
CA THR A 192 19.01 -10.78 0.57
C THR A 192 19.14 -11.66 -0.67
N THR A 193 20.38 -12.00 -1.00
CA THR A 193 20.72 -12.81 -2.18
C THR A 193 21.47 -14.05 -1.75
N GLU A 194 21.26 -15.15 -2.46
CA GLU A 194 21.97 -16.42 -2.24
C GLU A 194 22.82 -16.80 -3.45
N GLY A 195 23.91 -17.54 -3.23
CA GLY A 195 24.78 -18.09 -4.29
C GLY A 195 25.95 -17.19 -4.69
N SER A 196 25.85 -15.87 -4.45
CA SER A 196 26.94 -14.93 -4.73
C SER A 196 27.81 -14.70 -3.49
N ALA A 197 29.13 -14.67 -3.68
CA ALA A 197 30.09 -14.22 -2.66
C ALA A 197 30.28 -12.70 -2.62
N PHE A 198 29.79 -11.98 -3.63
CA PHE A 198 30.03 -10.54 -3.85
C PHE A 198 28.78 -9.69 -3.58
N ILE A 199 27.61 -10.20 -3.97
CA ILE A 199 26.31 -9.57 -3.75
C ILE A 199 25.60 -10.40 -2.68
N THR A 200 25.57 -9.88 -1.45
CA THR A 200 24.89 -10.53 -0.31
C THR A 200 23.57 -9.85 0.05
N ALA A 201 23.36 -8.63 -0.45
CA ALA A 201 22.14 -7.86 -0.25
C ALA A 201 21.89 -6.95 -1.45
N ILE A 202 20.61 -6.80 -1.81
CA ILE A 202 20.12 -5.78 -2.73
C ILE A 202 19.24 -4.85 -1.90
N GLY A 203 19.74 -3.65 -1.64
CA GLY A 203 18.93 -2.61 -1.03
C GLY A 203 18.17 -1.87 -2.11
N LEU A 204 16.83 -1.90 -2.08
CA LEU A 204 16.03 -0.91 -2.82
C LEU A 204 16.08 0.40 -2.03
N ILE A 205 17.23 1.08 -2.08
CA ILE A 205 17.47 2.31 -1.35
C ILE A 205 17.48 3.46 -2.37
N GLY A 206 16.53 4.38 -2.25
CA GLY A 206 16.44 5.54 -3.15
C GLY A 206 15.58 5.29 -4.38
N ALA A 207 14.44 4.63 -4.17
CA ALA A 207 13.44 4.35 -5.18
C ALA A 207 12.72 5.66 -5.59
N GLN A 208 12.93 6.16 -6.81
CA GLN A 208 12.08 7.22 -7.38
C GLN A 208 10.66 6.69 -7.60
N GLU A 209 9.64 7.30 -7.02
CA GLU A 209 8.41 7.44 -7.80
C GLU A 209 8.69 8.48 -8.91
N PRO A 210 8.39 8.22 -10.19
CA PRO A 210 8.45 9.24 -11.22
C PRO A 210 7.63 10.47 -10.79
N ALA A 211 8.17 11.68 -11.02
CA ALA A 211 7.49 12.91 -10.63
C ALA A 211 6.09 12.99 -11.26
N GLY A 212 5.09 13.32 -10.46
CA GLY A 212 3.71 13.49 -10.92
C GLY A 212 2.83 12.24 -10.89
N GLN A 213 3.31 11.10 -10.38
CA GLN A 213 2.44 9.95 -10.14
C GLN A 213 1.53 10.17 -8.93
N ASP A 214 0.26 9.76 -9.07
CA ASP A 214 -0.73 9.80 -7.99
C ASP A 214 -0.30 8.87 -6.86
N ARG A 215 -0.23 9.41 -5.64
CA ARG A 215 0.15 8.70 -4.40
C ARG A 215 -1.02 8.05 -3.69
N SER A 216 -2.24 8.25 -4.19
CA SER A 216 -3.45 7.65 -3.63
C SER A 216 -3.45 6.13 -3.79
N PHE A 217 -3.75 5.44 -2.69
CA PHE A 217 -4.18 4.04 -2.66
C PHE A 217 -5.70 3.91 -2.61
N GLY A 218 -6.43 5.01 -2.87
CA GLY A 218 -7.88 5.02 -2.96
C GLY A 218 -8.58 5.63 -1.74
N THR A 219 -9.90 5.65 -1.84
CA THR A 219 -10.80 6.21 -0.84
C THR A 219 -11.90 5.21 -0.49
N ILE A 220 -12.29 5.20 0.78
CA ILE A 220 -13.41 4.40 1.31
C ILE A 220 -14.49 5.38 1.75
N GLU A 221 -15.70 5.20 1.25
CA GLU A 221 -16.86 5.97 1.72
C GLU A 221 -17.32 5.41 3.07
N VAL A 222 -17.58 6.32 4.01
CA VAL A 222 -18.23 6.01 5.29
C VAL A 222 -19.60 6.65 5.24
N GLY A 223 -20.66 5.85 5.22
CA GLY A 223 -22.02 6.34 4.95
C GLY A 223 -23.08 5.41 5.46
#